data_AF-A0A397V4N3-F1
#
_entry.id   AF-A0A397V4N3-F1
#
_cell.length_a   1.000
_cell.length_b   1.000
_cell.length_c   1.000
_cell.angle_alpha   90.00
_cell.angle_beta   90.00
_cell.angle_gamma   90.00
#
_symmetry.space_group_name_H-M   'P 1'
#
loop_
_entity.id
_entity.type
_entity.pdbx_description
1 polymer ?
#
loop_
_entity_poly.entity_id
_entity_poly.type
_entity_poly.pdbx_seq_one_letter_code
_entity_poly.pdbx_strand_id
1 'polypeptide(L)' 'MYWTSLSNALKLTANSIYGATGFGLSNLYMKPIAFSITAYSRSTLRKVINYATQYDIEIVYSDTDSTF' A
#
# COMPACT_ATOMS: atom_id res chain seq x y z
N MET A 1 25.37 -4.89 7.22
CA MET A 1 24.55 -5.98 6.64
C MET A 1 23.36 -6.34 7.51
N TYR A 2 23.55 -6.66 8.80
CA TYR A 2 22.45 -7.03 9.73
C TYR A 2 21.28 -6.03 9.78
N TRP A 3 21.55 -4.73 9.95
CA TRP A 3 20.52 -3.70 10.08
C TRP A 3 19.63 -3.56 8.84
N THR A 4 20.21 -3.64 7.65
CA THR A 4 19.47 -3.60 6.39
C THR A 4 18.55 -4.81 6.26
N SER A 5 19.05 -6.01 6.60
CA SER A 5 18.26 -7.24 6.58
C SER A 5 17.10 -7.19 7.59
N LEU A 6 17.36 -6.68 8.81
CA LEU A 6 16.31 -6.52 9.82
C LEU A 6 15.24 -5.52 9.36
N SER A 7 15.65 -4.37 8.83
CA SER A 7 14.73 -3.36 8.30
C SER A 7 13.87 -3.92 7.16
N ASN A 8 14.47 -4.65 6.22
CA ASN A 8 13.75 -5.28 5.12
C ASN A 8 12.77 -6.36 5.61
N ALA A 9 13.16 -7.18 6.60
CA ALA A 9 12.28 -8.20 7.18
C ALA A 9 11.06 -7.57 7.86
N LEU A 10 11.27 -6.48 8.61
CA LEU A 10 10.17 -5.73 9.24
C LEU A 10 9.23 -5.12 8.19
N LYS A 11 9.79 -4.50 7.15
CA LYS A 11 9.01 -3.94 6.04
C LYS A 11 8.16 -5.00 5.34
N LEU A 12 8.77 -6.14 5.00
CA LEU A 12 8.07 -7.25 4.34
C LEU A 12 6.94 -7.80 5.21
N THR A 13 7.21 -7.97 6.51
CA THR A 13 6.23 -8.47 7.47
C THR A 13 5.04 -7.51 7.58
N ALA A 14 5.30 -6.20 7.72
CA ALA A 14 4.24 -5.18 7.82
C ALA A 14 3.38 -5.13 6.54
N ASN A 15 4.00 -5.13 5.36
CA ASN A 15 3.28 -5.10 4.09
C ASN A 15 2.40 -6.35 3.87
N SER A 16 2.81 -7.50 4.41
CA SER A 16 2.08 -8.76 4.28
C SER A 16 0.78 -8.81 5.10
N ILE A 17 0.58 -7.91 6.07
CA ILE A 17 -0.64 -7.88 6.93
C ILE A 17 -1.90 -7.61 6.09
N TYR A 18 -1.81 -6.75 5.07
CA TYR A 18 -2.92 -6.52 4.15
C TYR A 18 -3.33 -7.82 3.45
N GLY A 19 -2.36 -8.57 2.92
CA GLY A 19 -2.61 -9.88 2.31
C GLY A 19 -3.21 -10.89 3.30
N ALA A 20 -2.70 -10.93 4.53
CA ALA A 20 -3.21 -11.81 5.58
C ALA A 20 -4.67 -11.50 5.98
N THR A 21 -5.11 -10.24 5.89
CA THR A 21 -6.52 -9.86 6.18
C THR A 21 -7.44 -10.01 4.97
N GLY A 22 -6.91 -9.94 3.75
CA GLY A 22 -7.68 -10.06 2.50
C GLY A 22 -7.79 -11.48 1.93
N PHE A 23 -6.88 -12.40 2.30
CA PHE A 23 -6.85 -13.76 1.77
C PHE A 23 -7.75 -14.71 2.56
N GLY A 24 -8.72 -15.35 1.88
CA GLY A 24 -9.77 -16.15 2.51
C GLY A 24 -9.31 -17.38 3.31
N LEU A 25 -8.13 -17.93 3.01
CA LEU A 25 -7.58 -19.09 3.76
C LEU A 25 -6.64 -18.67 4.90
N SER A 26 -6.46 -17.37 5.12
CA SER A 26 -5.65 -16.86 6.22
C SER A 26 -6.39 -16.97 7.54
N ASN A 27 -5.69 -17.36 8.61
CA ASN A 27 -6.22 -17.33 9.98
C ASN A 27 -6.58 -15.91 10.45
N LEU A 28 -6.09 -14.87 9.76
CA LEU A 28 -6.38 -13.46 10.05
C LEU A 28 -7.39 -12.85 9.07
N TYR A 29 -8.09 -13.68 8.29
CA TYR A 29 -9.03 -13.21 7.28
C TYR A 29 -10.11 -12.32 7.89
N MET A 30 -10.17 -11.07 7.42
CA MET A 30 -11.12 -10.06 7.85
C MET A 30 -11.41 -9.11 6.69
N LYS A 31 -12.31 -9.53 5.80
CA LYS A 31 -12.68 -8.79 4.57
C LYS A 31 -12.97 -7.29 4.78
N PRO A 32 -13.71 -6.86 5.83
CA PRO A 32 -13.97 -5.44 6.04
C PRO A 32 -12.70 -4.61 6.30
N ILE A 33 -11.70 -5.20 6.98
CA ILE A 33 -10.42 -4.54 7.23
C ILE A 33 -9.67 -4.35 5.90
N ALA A 34 -9.57 -5.42 5.09
CA ALA A 34 -8.92 -5.35 3.78
C ALA A 34 -9.58 -4.27 2.91
N PHE A 35 -10.92 -4.21 2.86
CA PHE A 35 -11.65 -3.18 2.11
C PHE A 35 -11.44 -1.76 2.63
N SER A 36 -11.39 -1.58 3.95
CA SER A 36 -11.07 -0.29 4.57
C SER A 36 -9.67 0.20 4.15
N ILE A 37 -8.67 -0.69 4.19
CA ILE A 37 -7.30 -0.40 3.76
C ILE A 37 -7.28 -0.01 2.27
N THR A 38 -7.94 -0.78 1.40
CA THR A 38 -8.00 -0.49 -0.04
C THR A 38 -8.68 0.86 -0.32
N ALA A 39 -9.78 1.17 0.39
CA ALA A 39 -10.49 2.44 0.22
C ALA A 39 -9.61 3.63 0.64
N TYR A 40 -8.92 3.50 1.76
CA TYR A 40 -7.99 4.52 2.25
C TYR A 40 -6.81 4.73 1.29
N SER A 41 -6.18 3.64 0.82
CA SER A 41 -5.09 3.69 -0.16
C SER A 41 -5.50 4.43 -1.43
N ARG A 42 -6.68 4.12 -2.01
CA ARG A 42 -7.19 4.84 -3.20
C ARG A 42 -7.43 6.33 -2.95
N SER A 43 -7.94 6.68 -1.77
CA SER A 43 -8.15 8.09 -1.39
C SER A 43 -6.81 8.84 -1.30
N THR A 44 -5.80 8.22 -0.69
CA THR A 44 -4.45 8.77 -0.59
C THR A 44 -3.78 8.89 -1.96
N LEU A 45 -3.91 7.88 -2.83
CA LEU A 45 -3.35 7.89 -4.18
C LEU A 45 -3.90 9.05 -5.01
N ARG A 46 -5.21 9.33 -4.91
CA ARG A 46 -5.83 10.50 -5.55
C ARG A 46 -5.25 11.81 -5.03
N LYS A 47 -4.96 11.92 -3.73
CA LYS A 47 -4.30 13.12 -3.17
C LYS A 47 -2.89 13.30 -3.72
N VAL A 48 -2.14 12.21 -3.86
CA VAL A 48 -0.80 12.24 -4.47
C VAL A 48 -0.87 12.69 -5.93
N ILE A 49 -1.80 12.14 -6.70
CA ILE A 49 -2.00 12.54 -8.11
C ILE A 49 -2.35 14.03 -8.20
N ASN A 50 -3.35 14.49 -7.44
CA ASN A 50 -3.75 15.88 -7.43
C ASN A 50 -2.60 16.81 -7.00
N TYR A 51 -1.77 16.37 -6.05
CA TYR A 51 -0.60 17.12 -5.60
C TYR A 51 0.43 17.23 -6.73
N ALA A 52 0.77 16.13 -7.42
CA ALA A 52 1.70 16.17 -8.56
C ALA A 52 1.21 17.09 -9.69
N THR A 53 -0.08 17.05 -9.99
CA THR A 53 -0.69 17.95 -11.00
C THR A 53 -0.55 19.42 -10.65
N GLN A 54 -0.51 19.81 -9.36
CA GLN A 54 -0.29 21.21 -8.96
C GLN A 54 1.11 21.73 -9.29
N TYR A 55 2.06 20.83 -9.57
CA TYR A 55 3.44 21.15 -9.95
C TYR A 55 3.72 20.83 -11.42
N ASP A 56 2.68 20.69 -12.24
CA ASP A 56 2.79 20.32 -13.66
C ASP A 56 3.56 18.99 -13.90
N ILE A 57 3.54 18.09 -12.91
CA ILE A 57 4.13 16.74 -13.03
C ILE A 57 3.07 15.81 -13.63
N GLU A 58 3.37 15.27 -14.80
CA GLU A 58 2.56 14.24 -15.45
C GLU A 58 2.81 12.87 -14.80
N ILE A 59 1.75 12.23 -14.32
CA ILE A 59 1.78 10.84 -13.84
C ILE A 59 1.31 9.95 -14.99
N VAL A 60 2.20 9.07 -15.45
CA VAL A 60 1.93 8.17 -16.58
C VAL A 60 1.40 6.81 -16.10
N TYR A 61 1.67 6.44 -14.84
CA TYR A 61 1.16 5.21 -14.25
C TYR A 61 0.97 5.32 -12.74
N SER A 62 -0.05 4.64 -12.21
CA SER A 62 -0.26 4.56 -10.77
C SER A 62 -0.95 3.26 -10.37
N ASP A 63 -0.41 2.61 -9.34
CA ASP A 63 -0.98 1.39 -8.75
C ASP A 63 -0.71 1.35 -7.25
N THR A 64 -1.79 1.24 -6.46
CA THR A 64 -1.86 0.98 -5.02
C THR A 64 -1.01 1.89 -4.11
N ASP A 65 0.30 1.78 -4.17
CA ASP A 65 1.30 2.52 -3.40
C ASP A 65 2.47 3.06 -4.25
N SER A 66 2.38 2.94 -5.58
CA SER A 66 3.37 3.41 -6.55
C SER A 66 2.76 4.36 -7.59
N THR A 67 3.54 5.35 -7.99
CA THR A 67 3.21 6.35 -9.02
C THR A 67 4.48 6.61 -9.83
N PHE A 68 4.38 6.58 -11.16
CA PHE A 68 5.47 6.89 -12.08
C PHE A 68 5.04 8.04 -13.00
#